data_AF-A0A535IWN1-F1
#
_entry.id   AF-A0A535IWN1-F1
#
_cell.length_a   1.000
_cell.length_b   1.000
_cell.length_c   1.000
_cell.angle_alpha   90.00
_cell.angle_beta   90.00
_cell.angle_gamma   90.00
#
_symmetry.space_group_name_H-M   'P 1'
#
loop_
_entity.id
_entity.type
_entity.pdbx_description
1 polymer ?
#
loop_
_entity_poly.entity_id
_entity_poly.type
_entity_poly.pdbx_seq_one_letter_code
_entity_poly.pdbx_strand_id
1 'polypeptide(L)'
;MRKGATEPDIPLEAVQSLLTRVIWQAVADLSVEAYQPEAQRFFAGQTFVEYCDILGWNVRRARASLGKFLDSGSRISGNHLLTAPELAAQHGSAPSAVAI
;
A
#
# COMPACT_ATOMS: atom_id res chain seq x y z
N MET A 1 43.95 -15.10 -9.61
CA MET A 1 43.21 -13.85 -9.85
C MET A 1 41.73 -14.15 -9.70
N ARG A 2 41.11 -13.80 -8.58
CA ARG A 2 39.67 -13.99 -8.38
C ARG A 2 38.95 -12.85 -9.11
N LYS A 3 38.19 -13.17 -10.17
CA LYS A 3 37.23 -12.25 -10.79
C LYS A 3 36.34 -11.74 -9.67
N GLY A 4 36.41 -10.44 -9.37
CA GLY A 4 35.45 -9.79 -8.50
C GLY A 4 34.06 -10.06 -9.07
N ALA A 5 33.23 -10.75 -8.31
CA ALA A 5 31.81 -10.78 -8.57
C ALA A 5 31.36 -9.33 -8.40
N THR A 6 31.18 -8.62 -9.52
CA THR A 6 30.42 -7.38 -9.58
C THR A 6 29.08 -7.66 -8.93
N GLU A 7 28.87 -7.09 -7.73
CA GLU A 7 27.54 -6.97 -7.15
C GLU A 7 26.60 -6.45 -8.25
N PRO A 8 25.42 -7.05 -8.45
CA PRO A 8 24.45 -6.48 -9.36
C PRO A 8 24.04 -5.12 -8.81
N ASP A 9 24.44 -4.06 -9.50
CA ASP A 9 23.99 -2.70 -9.22
C ASP A 9 22.49 -2.65 -9.60
N ILE A 10 21.63 -2.66 -8.59
CA ILE A 10 20.18 -2.67 -8.80
C ILE A 10 19.78 -1.27 -9.31
N PRO A 11 19.13 -1.14 -10.48
CA PRO A 11 18.70 0.16 -10.97
C PRO A 11 17.78 0.86 -9.97
N LEU A 12 17.99 2.17 -9.76
CA LEU A 12 17.18 2.96 -8.83
C LEU A 12 15.69 2.88 -9.16
N GLU A 13 15.34 2.83 -10.45
CA GLU A 13 13.96 2.73 -10.92
C GLU A 13 13.31 1.41 -10.49
N ALA A 14 14.08 0.32 -10.45
CA ALA A 14 13.60 -0.97 -9.97
C ALA A 14 13.35 -0.92 -8.45
N VAL A 15 14.24 -0.28 -7.69
CA VAL A 15 14.05 -0.06 -6.25
C VAL A 15 12.80 0.79 -6.01
N GLN A 16 12.67 1.93 -6.69
CA GLN A 16 11.53 2.83 -6.55
C GLN A 16 10.20 2.15 -6.92
N SER A 17 10.18 1.33 -7.97
CA SER A 17 9.01 0.53 -8.34
C SER A 17 8.61 -0.45 -7.24
N LEU A 18 9.58 -1.17 -6.67
CA LEU A 18 9.35 -2.10 -5.56
C LEU A 18 8.85 -1.39 -4.30
N LEU A 19 9.49 -0.28 -3.91
CA LEU A 19 9.09 0.49 -2.73
C LEU A 19 7.67 1.06 -2.88
N THR A 20 7.35 1.59 -4.07
CA THR A 20 6.00 2.06 -4.38
C THR A 20 4.99 0.93 -4.21
N ARG A 21 5.31 -0.28 -4.66
CA ARG A 21 4.43 -1.45 -4.53
C ARG A 21 4.26 -1.89 -3.08
N VAL A 22 5.33 -1.90 -2.28
CA VAL A 22 5.27 -2.21 -0.84
C VAL A 22 4.37 -1.21 -0.11
N ILE A 23 4.50 0.08 -0.42
CA ILE A 23 3.65 1.11 0.18
C ILE A 23 2.18 0.86 -0.18
N TRP A 24 1.86 0.58 -1.44
CA TRP A 24 0.47 0.30 -1.84
C TRP A 24 -0.10 -0.96 -1.19
N GLN A 25 0.71 -1.99 -1.01
CA GLN A 25 0.29 -3.18 -0.26
C GLN A 25 -0.04 -2.82 1.19
N ALA A 26 0.83 -2.06 1.87
CA ALA A 26 0.56 -1.60 3.23
C ALA A 26 -0.71 -0.74 3.31
N VAL A 27 -1.05 0.05 2.29
CA VAL A 27 -2.33 0.78 2.23
C VAL A 27 -3.51 -0.19 2.14
N ALA A 28 -3.42 -1.25 1.33
CA ALA A 28 -4.46 -2.28 1.26
C ALA A 28 -4.64 -2.99 2.61
N ASP A 29 -3.54 -3.32 3.28
CA ASP A 29 -3.51 -4.02 4.57
C ASP A 29 -4.20 -3.24 5.70
N LEU A 30 -4.30 -1.90 5.62
CA LEU A 30 -5.07 -1.08 6.57
C LEU A 30 -6.57 -1.42 6.58
N SER A 31 -7.05 -2.09 5.53
CA SER A 31 -8.44 -2.51 5.37
C SER A 31 -8.71 -3.92 5.88
N VAL A 32 -7.66 -4.65 6.26
CA VAL A 32 -7.73 -6.04 6.71
C VAL A 32 -7.39 -6.06 8.20
N GLU A 33 -8.37 -6.42 9.03
CA GLU A 33 -8.26 -6.34 10.50
C GLU A 33 -7.01 -7.03 11.05
N ALA A 34 -6.63 -8.18 10.49
CA ALA A 34 -5.45 -8.93 10.91
C ALA A 34 -4.12 -8.21 10.66
N TYR A 35 -4.03 -7.36 9.62
CA TYR A 35 -2.79 -6.69 9.21
C TYR A 35 -2.77 -5.20 9.55
N GLN A 36 -3.93 -4.63 9.89
CA GLN A 36 -4.10 -3.22 10.19
C GLN A 36 -3.09 -2.69 11.24
N PRO A 37 -2.83 -3.36 12.38
CA PRO A 37 -1.87 -2.85 13.37
C PRO A 37 -0.43 -2.80 12.85
N GLU A 38 -0.05 -3.70 11.95
CA GLU A 38 1.29 -3.71 11.34
C GLU A 38 1.42 -2.61 10.29
N ALA A 39 0.42 -2.46 9.43
CA ALA A 39 0.39 -1.38 8.45
C ALA A 39 0.41 0.01 9.11
N GLN A 40 -0.35 0.21 10.20
CA GLN A 40 -0.30 1.47 10.96
C GLN A 40 1.09 1.73 11.54
N ARG A 41 1.74 0.71 12.10
CA ARG A 41 3.12 0.82 12.61
C ARG A 41 4.11 1.15 11.50
N PHE A 42 3.96 0.56 10.31
CA PHE A 42 4.78 0.87 9.15
C PHE A 42 4.69 2.36 8.77
N PHE A 43 3.47 2.90 8.58
CA PHE A 43 3.28 4.31 8.18
C PHE A 43 3.72 5.32 9.25
N ALA A 44 3.62 4.96 10.53
CA ALA A 44 4.12 5.76 11.64
C ALA A 44 5.65 5.67 11.80
N GLY A 45 6.25 4.57 11.33
CA GLY A 45 7.65 4.23 11.58
C GLY A 45 8.67 4.91 10.66
N GLN A 46 9.94 4.63 10.96
CA GLN A 46 11.10 5.18 10.26
C GLN A 46 11.27 4.59 8.85
N THR A 47 10.92 3.32 8.64
CA THR A 47 11.01 2.67 7.32
C THR A 47 10.19 3.41 6.26
N PHE A 48 8.98 3.87 6.61
CA PHE A 48 8.18 4.67 5.69
C PHE A 48 8.83 6.02 5.35
N VAL A 49 9.54 6.63 6.30
CA VAL A 49 10.31 7.87 6.08
C VAL A 49 11.43 7.61 5.07
N GLU A 50 12.22 6.56 5.28
CA GLU A 50 13.30 6.16 4.40
C GLU A 50 12.80 5.85 2.98
N TYR A 51 11.65 5.18 2.87
CA TYR A 51 11.05 4.87 1.57
C TYR A 51 10.61 6.16 0.85
N CYS A 52 10.01 7.10 1.57
CA CYS A 52 9.67 8.40 1.01
C CYS A 52 10.91 9.14 0.51
N ASP A 53 12.03 9.10 1.25
CA ASP A 53 13.27 9.75 0.84
C ASP A 53 13.82 9.15 -0.46
N ILE A 54 13.84 7.82 -0.60
CA ILE A 54 14.27 7.12 -1.83
C ILE A 54 13.35 7.44 -3.02
N LEU A 55 12.06 7.60 -2.76
CA LEU A 55 11.05 7.94 -3.76
C LEU A 55 10.98 9.44 -4.08
N GLY A 56 11.71 10.29 -3.34
CA GLY A 56 11.60 11.75 -3.45
C GLY A 56 10.25 12.31 -2.98
N TRP A 57 9.51 11.57 -2.16
CA TRP A 57 8.20 11.96 -1.64
C TRP A 57 8.30 12.80 -0.37
N ASN A 58 7.41 13.78 -0.21
CA ASN A 58 7.30 14.50 1.04
C ASN A 58 6.51 13.66 2.07
N VAL A 59 7.17 13.22 3.14
CA VAL A 59 6.58 12.37 4.19
C VAL A 59 5.31 12.98 4.80
N ARG A 60 5.35 14.28 5.13
CA ARG A 60 4.19 14.96 5.75
C ARG A 60 2.99 14.95 4.82
N ARG A 61 3.22 15.24 3.53
CA ARG A 61 2.18 15.19 2.49
C ARG A 61 1.67 13.77 2.29
N ALA A 62 2.55 12.77 2.25
CA ALA A 62 2.15 11.37 2.06
C ALA A 62 1.27 10.88 3.21
N ARG A 63 1.64 11.16 4.46
CA ARG A 63 0.81 10.85 5.64
C ARG A 63 -0.53 11.57 5.62
N ALA A 64 -0.55 12.85 5.26
CA ALA A 64 -1.79 13.61 5.15
C ALA A 64 -2.72 13.05 4.06
N SER A 65 -2.18 12.65 2.91
CA SER A 65 -2.95 11.97 1.85
C SER A 65 -3.49 10.63 2.31
N LEU A 66 -2.71 9.85 3.05
CA LEU A 66 -3.15 8.58 3.63
C LEU A 66 -4.31 8.78 4.63
N GLY A 67 -4.19 9.76 5.53
CA GLY A 67 -5.26 10.10 6.47
C GLY A 67 -6.57 10.40 5.75
N LYS A 68 -6.52 11.29 4.74
CA LYS A 68 -7.69 11.61 3.91
C LYS A 68 -8.29 10.40 3.20
N PHE A 69 -7.45 9.48 2.71
CA PHE A 69 -7.90 8.26 2.05
C PHE A 69 -8.63 7.31 3.02
N LEU A 70 -8.12 7.20 4.25
CA LEU A 70 -8.77 6.40 5.30
C LEU A 70 -10.09 7.04 5.74
N ASP A 71 -10.10 8.35 5.94
CA ASP A 71 -11.28 9.13 6.33
C ASP A 71 -12.38 9.06 5.27
N SER A 72 -12.03 8.96 3.98
CA SER A 72 -13.00 8.83 2.90
C SER A 72 -13.64 7.45 2.81
N GLY A 73 -13.22 6.48 3.66
CA GLY A 73 -13.69 5.10 3.60
C GLY A 73 -13.24 4.34 2.35
N SER A 74 -12.28 4.87 1.59
CA SER A 74 -11.76 4.24 0.39
C SER A 74 -10.91 3.01 0.73
N ARG A 75 -10.85 2.06 -0.20
CA ARG A 75 -10.12 0.79 -0.04
C ARG A 75 -9.32 0.50 -1.31
N ILE A 76 -8.24 -0.26 -1.17
CA ILE A 76 -7.47 -0.76 -2.31
C ILE A 76 -7.71 -2.26 -2.38
N SER A 77 -8.11 -2.74 -3.55
CA SER A 77 -8.20 -4.16 -3.87
C SER A 77 -7.35 -4.43 -5.11
N GLY A 78 -6.23 -5.13 -4.93
CA GLY A 78 -5.24 -5.31 -6.00
C GLY A 78 -4.70 -3.96 -6.50
N ASN A 79 -4.75 -3.74 -7.83
CA ASN A 79 -4.34 -2.48 -8.47
C ASN A 79 -5.49 -1.45 -8.60
N HIS A 80 -6.67 -1.73 -8.04
CA HIS A 80 -7.83 -0.86 -8.18
C HIS A 80 -8.16 -0.13 -6.88
N LEU A 81 -8.40 1.18 -7.01
CA LEU A 81 -8.95 2.00 -5.95
C LEU A 81 -10.47 1.81 -5.94
N LEU A 82 -11.00 1.35 -4.80
CA LEU A 82 -12.43 1.24 -4.54
C LEU A 82 -12.85 2.42 -3.67
N THR A 83 -13.74 3.25 -4.20
CA THR A 83 -14.33 4.37 -3.47
C THR A 83 -15.48 3.89 -2.58
N ALA A 84 -15.79 4.64 -1.51
CA ALA A 84 -16.90 4.33 -0.61
C ALA A 84 -18.25 3.99 -1.32
N PRO A 85 -18.70 4.72 -2.36
CA PRO A 85 -19.93 4.35 -3.07
C PRO A 85 -19.83 3.00 -3.81
N GLU A 86 -18.65 2.64 -4.34
CA GLU A 86 -18.45 1.35 -5.03
C GLU A 86 -18.46 0.18 -4.04
N LEU A 87 -17.90 0.38 -2.85
CA LEU A 87 -17.97 -0.60 -1.75
C LEU A 87 -19.40 -0.82 -1.25
N ALA A 88 -20.20 0.25 -1.18
CA ALA A 88 -21.61 0.18 -0.80
C ALA A 88 -22.43 -0.58 -1.85
N ALA A 89 -22.16 -0.36 -3.14
CA ALA A 89 -22.81 -1.09 -4.23
C ALA A 89 -22.49 -2.60 -4.23
N GLN A 90 -21.27 -2.99 -3.85
CA GLN A 90 -20.88 -4.40 -3.74
C GLN A 90 -21.59 -5.12 -2.58
N HIS A 91 -21.81 -4.44 -1.45
CA HIS A 91 -22.56 -5.01 -0.32
C HIS A 91 -24.07 -5.11 -0.57
N GLY A 92 -24.62 -4.33 -1.50
CA GLY A 92 -26.03 -4.41 -1.92
C GLY A 92 -26.35 -5.55 -2.89
N SER A 93 -25.32 -6.24 -3.41
CA SER A 93 -25.46 -7.24 -4.48
C SER A 93 -25.05 -8.64 -4.04
N ALA A 94 -25.52 -9.08 -2.86
CA ALA A 94 -25.49 -10.49 -2.49
C ALA A 94 -26.75 -11.20 -3.03
N PRO A 95 -26.67 -12.02 -4.11
CA PRO A 95 -27.75 -12.94 -4.41
C PRO A 95 -27.80 -14.07 -3.38
N SER A 96 -28.98 -14.15 -2.78
CA SER A 96 -29.50 -15.22 -1.95
C SER A 96 -29.29 -16.63 -2.53
N ALA A 97 -29.04 -17.57 -1.61
CA ALA A 97 -29.32 -19.01 -1.66
C ALA A 97 -28.53 -19.88 -2.66
N VAL A 98 -27.51 -20.58 -2.13
CA VAL A 98 -27.27 -21.98 -2.53
C VAL A 98 -28.38 -22.80 -1.86
N ALA A 99 -29.38 -23.20 -2.65
CA ALA A 99 -30.32 -24.25 -2.26
C ALA A 99 -29.58 -25.59 -2.33
N ILE A 100 -29.63 -26.36 -1.23
CA ILE A 100 -29.24 -27.77 -1.16
C ILE A 100 -30.43 -28.61 -1.62
#